data_AF-A0A914SW63-F1
#
_entry.id   AF-A0A914SW63-F1
#
_cell.length_a   1.000
_cell.length_b   1.000
_cell.length_c   1.000
_cell.angle_alpha   90.00
_cell.angle_beta   90.00
_cell.angle_gamma   90.00
#
_symmetry.space_group_name_H-M   'P 1'
#
loop_
_entity.id
_entity.type
_entity.pdbx_description
1 polymer ?
#
loop_
_entity_poly.entity_id
_entity_poly.type
_entity_poly.pdbx_seq_one_letter_code
_entity_poly.pdbx_strand_id
1 'polypeptide(L)'
;MDYTNDEIEETLSEMGYAGGTDSIEAIRRELLCSDAVDDDTIVHDIFDPLMDLFEHGYIDNPPQELFDKFPEIQELIKTGRRKLEDLYHEIGEIDEEIAAALDDCDPELRESIIQNLSRQEEEARNCETLSNIYVEEEEPSPSTRDKNKNKPLTKDKSLPKSDRFQPTKSLPSFEFDDENQPILLDRNTEKAIISEVLKQTGAVRVNCPPPGKAPFKYDPVKRNAQYREAWKKYPAPGEKRRASLRWKIRDIMTKRDIPHLRLVPNVGFKQRPDWNE
;
A
#
# COMPACT_ATOMS: atom_id res chain seq x y z
N MET A 1 -20.42 -8.90 -12.23
CA MET A 1 -20.90 -9.56 -10.97
C MET A 1 -21.95 -8.61 -10.43
N ASP A 2 -23.23 -8.97 -10.47
CA ASP A 2 -24.28 -7.99 -10.21
C ASP A 2 -24.38 -7.69 -8.71
N TYR A 3 -23.91 -6.51 -8.28
CA TYR A 3 -24.06 -6.03 -6.91
C TYR A 3 -25.45 -5.43 -6.73
N THR A 4 -26.21 -5.88 -5.72
CA THR A 4 -27.52 -5.27 -5.46
C THR A 4 -27.38 -3.90 -4.79
N ASN A 5 -28.38 -3.02 -4.95
CA ASN A 5 -28.34 -1.65 -4.41
C ASN A 5 -28.09 -1.61 -2.90
N ASP A 6 -28.70 -2.54 -2.16
CA ASP A 6 -28.54 -2.67 -0.71
C ASP A 6 -27.08 -2.99 -0.35
N GLU A 7 -26.39 -3.76 -1.19
CA GLU A 7 -24.98 -4.10 -0.97
C GLU A 7 -24.05 -2.90 -1.14
N ILE A 8 -24.35 -2.05 -2.12
CA ILE A 8 -23.57 -0.83 -2.39
C ILE A 8 -23.76 0.17 -1.25
N GLU A 9 -25.00 0.39 -0.80
CA GLU A 9 -25.30 1.29 0.32
C GLU A 9 -24.68 0.81 1.64
N GLU A 10 -24.83 -0.48 1.97
CA GLU A 10 -24.22 -1.09 3.16
C GLU A 10 -22.70 -0.90 3.14
N THR A 11 -22.07 -1.11 1.99
CA THR A 11 -20.61 -0.98 1.83
C THR A 11 -20.15 0.47 1.95
N LEU A 12 -20.87 1.43 1.36
CA LEU A 12 -20.59 2.85 1.48
C LEU A 12 -20.74 3.33 2.93
N SER A 13 -21.80 2.89 3.61
CA SER A 13 -22.01 3.17 5.03
C SER A 13 -20.90 2.58 5.90
N GLU A 14 -20.43 1.37 5.60
CA GLU A 14 -19.33 0.74 6.34
C GLU A 14 -17.99 1.44 6.11
N MET A 15 -17.76 2.02 4.93
CA MET A 15 -16.59 2.84 4.65
C MET A 15 -16.66 4.25 5.27
N GLY A 16 -17.74 4.56 6.00
CA GLY A 16 -17.94 5.86 6.64
C GLY A 16 -18.26 6.98 5.66
N TYR A 17 -18.73 6.65 4.45
CA TYR A 17 -19.05 7.65 3.44
C TYR A 17 -20.45 8.22 3.69
N ALA A 18 -20.51 9.47 4.16
CA ALA A 18 -21.75 10.23 4.38
C ALA A 18 -22.05 11.16 3.19
N GLY A 19 -21.82 10.70 1.95
CA GLY A 19 -22.10 11.48 0.75
C GLY A 19 -23.60 11.71 0.54
N GLY A 20 -23.95 12.82 -0.11
CA GLY A 20 -25.33 13.07 -0.55
C GLY A 20 -25.84 12.00 -1.52
N THR A 21 -27.16 11.85 -1.62
CA THR A 21 -27.83 10.87 -2.50
C THR A 21 -27.32 10.91 -3.94
N ASP A 22 -26.96 12.11 -4.42
CA ASP A 22 -26.49 12.32 -5.78
C ASP A 22 -25.10 11.69 -6.04
N SER A 23 -24.22 11.70 -5.03
CA SER A 23 -22.90 11.06 -5.13
C SER A 23 -23.04 9.54 -5.15
N ILE A 24 -23.92 9.01 -4.30
CA ILE A 24 -24.22 7.57 -4.22
C ILE A 24 -24.79 7.08 -5.56
N GLU A 25 -25.73 7.83 -6.14
CA GLU A 25 -26.35 7.48 -7.42
C GLU A 25 -25.36 7.55 -8.60
N ALA A 26 -24.41 8.50 -8.55
CA ALA A 26 -23.31 8.51 -9.50
C ALA A 26 -22.44 7.26 -9.36
N ILE A 27 -22.06 6.86 -8.13
CA ILE A 27 -21.23 5.66 -7.89
C ILE A 27 -21.95 4.42 -8.44
N ARG A 28 -23.25 4.31 -8.21
CA ARG A 28 -24.09 3.24 -8.76
C ARG A 28 -24.04 3.19 -10.28
N ARG A 29 -24.27 4.32 -10.95
CA ARG A 29 -24.26 4.39 -12.42
C ARG A 29 -22.93 3.92 -13.00
N GLU A 30 -21.83 4.32 -12.39
CA GLU A 30 -20.49 3.92 -12.86
C GLU A 30 -20.21 2.44 -12.60
N LEU A 31 -20.59 1.90 -11.44
CA LEU A 31 -20.48 0.46 -11.16
C LEU A 31 -21.31 -0.40 -12.12
N LEU A 32 -22.50 0.06 -12.49
CA LEU A 32 -23.39 -0.62 -13.46
C LEU A 32 -22.89 -0.46 -14.91
N CYS A 33 -22.26 0.66 -15.25
CA CYS A 33 -21.67 0.87 -16.59
C CYS A 33 -20.37 0.08 -16.80
N SER A 34 -19.56 -0.13 -15.76
CA SER A 34 -18.32 -0.91 -15.85
C SER A 34 -18.52 -2.40 -16.08
N ASP A 35 -19.75 -2.92 -15.99
CA ASP A 35 -20.06 -4.33 -16.26
C ASP A 35 -20.72 -4.52 -17.66
N ALA A 36 -21.06 -3.43 -18.36
CA ALA A 36 -21.62 -3.48 -19.72
C ALA A 36 -20.57 -3.45 -20.84
N VAL A 37 -19.31 -3.19 -20.46
CA VAL A 37 -18.15 -3.25 -21.33
C VAL A 37 -17.22 -4.23 -20.64
N ASP A 38 -17.15 -5.47 -21.14
CA ASP A 38 -16.09 -6.39 -20.73
C ASP A 38 -14.77 -5.75 -21.17
N ASP A 39 -14.15 -4.94 -20.30
CA ASP A 39 -12.87 -4.28 -20.54
C ASP A 39 -11.81 -5.31 -20.95
N ASP A 40 -11.89 -6.55 -20.44
CA ASP A 40 -11.01 -7.64 -20.87
C ASP A 40 -11.22 -8.00 -22.35
N THR A 41 -12.44 -7.92 -22.89
CA THR A 41 -12.72 -8.24 -24.30
C THR A 41 -12.29 -7.09 -25.21
N ILE A 42 -12.51 -5.83 -24.80
CA ILE A 42 -12.05 -4.68 -25.58
C ILE A 42 -10.52 -4.57 -25.57
N VAL A 43 -9.89 -4.82 -24.42
CA VAL A 43 -8.44 -4.83 -24.31
C VAL A 43 -7.88 -5.98 -25.15
N HIS A 44 -8.39 -7.21 -25.06
CA HIS A 44 -7.87 -8.29 -25.90
C HIS A 44 -8.14 -8.08 -27.40
N ASP A 45 -9.34 -7.60 -27.80
CA ASP A 45 -9.68 -7.44 -29.22
C ASP A 45 -8.98 -6.24 -29.89
N ILE A 46 -8.54 -5.24 -29.12
CA ILE A 46 -7.85 -4.05 -29.65
C ILE A 46 -6.34 -4.11 -29.38
N PHE A 47 -5.95 -4.49 -28.17
CA PHE A 47 -4.58 -4.43 -27.69
C PHE A 47 -3.75 -5.60 -28.19
N ASP A 48 -4.28 -6.82 -28.27
CA ASP A 48 -3.50 -7.97 -28.77
C ASP A 48 -3.12 -7.80 -30.24
N PRO A 49 -4.03 -7.39 -31.17
CA PRO A 49 -3.65 -7.12 -32.55
C PRO A 49 -2.69 -5.93 -32.69
N LEU A 50 -2.80 -4.94 -31.78
CA LEU A 50 -1.91 -3.79 -31.76
C LEU A 50 -0.50 -4.18 -31.29
N MET A 51 -0.39 -5.03 -30.27
CA MET A 51 0.88 -5.54 -29.76
C MET A 51 1.55 -6.48 -30.76
N ASP A 52 0.78 -7.36 -31.41
CA ASP A 52 1.27 -8.17 -32.53
C ASP A 52 1.85 -7.30 -33.65
N LEU A 53 1.23 -6.13 -33.90
CA LEU A 53 1.72 -5.18 -34.89
C LEU A 53 3.12 -4.63 -34.55
N PHE A 54 3.35 -4.34 -33.26
CA PHE A 54 4.63 -3.84 -32.77
C PHE A 54 5.70 -4.93 -32.77
N GLU A 55 5.38 -6.14 -32.31
CA GLU A 55 6.33 -7.26 -32.23
C GLU A 55 6.79 -7.74 -33.60
N HIS A 56 5.90 -7.73 -34.60
CA HIS A 56 6.22 -8.22 -35.94
C HIS A 56 6.71 -7.13 -36.90
N GLY A 57 6.88 -5.88 -36.42
CA GLY A 57 7.42 -4.78 -37.21
C GLY A 57 6.50 -4.32 -38.35
N TYR A 58 5.19 -4.54 -38.27
CA TYR A 58 4.21 -4.10 -39.28
C TYR A 58 3.88 -2.60 -39.19
N ILE A 59 4.76 -1.79 -38.61
CA ILE A 59 4.56 -0.33 -38.45
C ILE A 59 4.39 0.35 -39.82
N ASP A 60 5.04 -0.19 -40.85
CA ASP A 60 5.00 0.38 -42.19
C ASP A 60 3.77 -0.04 -43.01
N ASN A 61 3.16 -1.19 -42.71
CA ASN A 61 1.98 -1.70 -43.40
C ASN A 61 1.07 -2.50 -42.45
N PRO A 62 0.22 -1.82 -41.66
CA PRO A 62 -0.72 -2.51 -40.80
C PRO A 62 -1.84 -3.15 -41.62
N PRO A 63 -2.41 -4.28 -41.17
CA PRO A 63 -3.52 -4.93 -41.85
C PRO A 63 -4.72 -3.96 -41.93
N GLN A 64 -5.23 -3.71 -43.14
CA GLN A 64 -6.33 -2.77 -43.38
C GLN A 64 -7.59 -3.10 -42.54
N GLU A 65 -7.82 -4.37 -42.23
CA GLU A 65 -8.96 -4.84 -41.44
C GLU A 65 -9.01 -4.23 -40.03
N LEU A 66 -7.86 -3.87 -39.45
CA LEU A 66 -7.78 -3.22 -38.13
C LEU A 66 -8.26 -1.75 -38.21
N PHE A 67 -7.90 -1.07 -39.29
CA PHE A 67 -8.29 0.33 -39.51
C PHE A 67 -9.75 0.49 -39.91
N ASP A 68 -10.29 -0.47 -40.65
CA ASP A 68 -11.71 -0.47 -41.00
C ASP A 68 -12.60 -0.64 -39.76
N LYS A 69 -12.11 -1.35 -38.73
CA LYS A 69 -12.82 -1.55 -37.46
C LYS A 69 -12.68 -0.38 -36.50
N PHE A 70 -11.53 0.33 -36.50
CA PHE A 70 -11.22 1.37 -35.51
C PHE A 70 -10.61 2.62 -36.18
N PRO A 71 -11.43 3.51 -36.76
CA PRO A 71 -10.94 4.71 -37.44
C PRO A 71 -10.23 5.70 -36.49
N GLU A 72 -10.55 5.68 -35.20
CA GLU A 72 -9.90 6.51 -34.18
C GLU A 72 -8.42 6.16 -34.03
N ILE A 73 -8.06 4.88 -34.13
CA ILE A 73 -6.67 4.41 -34.08
C ILE A 73 -5.90 4.96 -35.30
N GLN A 74 -6.56 5.04 -36.46
CA GLN A 74 -5.95 5.59 -37.67
C GLN A 74 -5.59 7.07 -37.50
N GLU A 75 -6.49 7.88 -36.94
CA GLU A 75 -6.22 9.30 -36.66
C GLU A 75 -5.16 9.49 -35.58
N LEU A 76 -5.13 8.60 -34.58
CA LEU A 76 -4.08 8.61 -33.55
C LEU A 76 -2.71 8.32 -34.15
N ILE A 77 -2.59 7.28 -35.00
CA ILE A 77 -1.33 6.94 -35.68
C ILE A 77 -0.89 8.07 -36.61
N LYS A 78 -1.80 8.65 -37.40
CA LYS A 78 -1.47 9.82 -38.26
C LYS A 78 -0.98 11.01 -37.44
N THR A 79 -1.59 11.25 -36.28
CA THR A 79 -1.19 12.35 -35.39
C THR A 79 0.15 12.06 -34.72
N GLY A 80 0.38 10.82 -34.29
CA GLY A 80 1.67 10.37 -33.76
C GLY A 80 2.78 10.50 -34.80
N ARG A 81 2.53 10.08 -36.05
CA ARG A 81 3.49 10.19 -37.16
C ARG A 81 3.86 11.64 -37.45
N ARG A 82 2.88 12.55 -37.53
CA ARG A 82 3.16 13.99 -37.71
C ARG A 82 4.04 14.56 -36.60
N LYS A 83 3.73 14.25 -35.34
CA LYS A 83 4.56 14.69 -34.21
C LYS A 83 5.98 14.14 -34.27
N LEU A 84 6.13 12.90 -34.73
CA LEU A 84 7.43 12.28 -34.90
C LEU A 84 8.23 12.95 -36.03
N GLU A 85 7.59 13.26 -37.15
CA GLU A 85 8.18 14.01 -38.26
C GLU A 85 8.62 15.42 -37.82
N ASP A 86 7.79 16.11 -37.03
CA ASP A 86 8.13 17.42 -36.46
C ASP A 86 9.37 17.33 -35.55
N LEU A 87 9.46 16.30 -34.70
CA LEU A 87 10.62 16.05 -33.84
C LEU A 87 11.89 15.73 -34.63
N TYR A 88 11.79 14.92 -35.70
CA TYR A 88 12.93 14.67 -36.57
C TYR A 88 13.42 15.93 -37.27
N HIS A 89 12.51 16.83 -37.62
CA HIS A 89 12.87 18.13 -38.18
C HIS A 89 13.62 18.99 -37.16
N GLU A 90 13.11 19.08 -35.92
CA GLU A 90 13.76 19.79 -34.82
C GLU A 90 15.15 19.23 -34.51
N ILE A 91 15.31 17.91 -34.48
CA ILE A 91 16.62 17.26 -34.31
C ILE A 91 17.57 17.65 -35.45
N GLY A 92 17.08 17.66 -36.70
CA GLY A 92 17.87 18.08 -37.85
C GLY A 92 18.33 19.53 -37.78
N GLU A 93 17.48 20.45 -37.31
CA GLU A 93 17.86 21.85 -37.09
C GLU A 93 18.98 21.98 -36.04
N ILE A 94 18.88 21.20 -34.95
CA ILE A 94 19.91 21.16 -33.90
C ILE A 94 21.22 20.59 -34.45
N ASP A 95 21.18 19.53 -35.26
CA ASP A 95 22.38 18.94 -35.87
C ASP A 95 23.07 19.93 -36.81
N GLU A 96 22.32 20.70 -37.60
CA GLU A 96 22.85 21.77 -38.44
C GLU A 96 23.49 22.90 -37.60
N GLU A 97 22.86 23.29 -36.49
CA GLU A 97 23.41 24.30 -35.57
C GLU A 97 24.71 23.82 -34.91
N ILE A 98 24.75 22.56 -34.46
CA ILE A 98 25.96 21.93 -33.90
C ILE A 98 27.06 21.87 -34.95
N ALA A 99 26.74 21.47 -36.19
CA ALA A 99 27.72 21.41 -37.28
C ALA A 99 28.31 22.78 -37.58
N ALA A 100 27.48 23.82 -37.66
CA ALA A 100 27.94 25.20 -37.85
C ALA A 100 28.83 25.68 -36.70
N ALA A 101 28.46 25.40 -35.44
CA ALA A 101 29.26 25.76 -34.27
C ALA A 101 30.61 25.02 -34.20
N LEU A 102 30.66 23.78 -34.71
CA LEU A 102 31.89 22.99 -34.77
C LEU A 102 32.85 23.47 -35.87
N ASP A 103 32.35 24.04 -36.96
CA ASP A 103 33.18 24.61 -38.02
C ASP A 103 33.95 25.87 -37.54
N ASP A 104 33.39 26.59 -36.57
CA ASP A 104 34.03 27.77 -35.95
C ASP A 104 35.01 27.41 -34.80
N CYS A 105 35.09 26.14 -34.39
CA CYS A 105 35.95 25.70 -33.29
C CYS A 105 37.40 25.40 -33.72
N ASP A 106 38.33 25.52 -32.77
CA ASP A 106 39.71 25.06 -32.95
C ASP A 106 39.74 23.55 -33.29
N PRO A 107 40.46 23.12 -34.35
CA PRO A 107 40.55 21.71 -34.74
C PRO A 107 40.97 20.77 -33.61
N GLU A 108 41.82 21.21 -32.67
CA GLU A 108 42.23 20.36 -31.54
C GLU A 108 41.07 20.11 -30.56
N LEU A 109 40.24 21.15 -30.31
CA LEU A 109 39.07 21.02 -29.46
C LEU A 109 37.99 20.16 -30.13
N ARG A 110 37.80 20.32 -31.45
CA ARG A 110 36.86 19.51 -32.24
C ARG A 110 37.16 18.03 -32.16
N GLU A 111 38.41 17.62 -32.36
CA GLU A 111 38.83 16.21 -32.22
C GLU A 111 38.62 15.68 -30.79
N SER A 112 38.89 16.49 -29.76
CA SER A 112 38.63 16.10 -28.38
C SER A 112 37.13 15.88 -28.10
N ILE A 113 36.26 16.72 -28.65
CA ILE A 113 34.80 16.58 -28.53
C ILE A 113 34.33 15.29 -29.21
N ILE A 114 34.77 15.05 -30.46
CA ILE A 114 34.42 13.83 -31.21
C ILE A 114 34.85 12.57 -30.45
N GLN A 115 36.07 12.57 -29.90
CA GLN A 115 36.58 11.43 -29.14
C GLN A 115 35.77 11.16 -27.86
N ASN A 116 35.34 12.21 -27.16
CA ASN A 116 34.49 12.07 -25.96
C ASN A 116 33.09 11.55 -26.31
N LEU A 117 32.49 12.02 -27.42
CA LEU A 117 31.19 11.53 -27.89
C LEU A 117 31.27 10.05 -28.29
N SER A 118 32.29 9.65 -29.05
CA SER A 118 32.52 8.23 -29.38
C SER A 118 32.68 7.36 -28.14
N ARG A 119 33.37 7.84 -27.10
CA ARG A 119 33.48 7.11 -25.82
C ARG A 119 32.13 6.97 -25.13
N GLN A 120 31.33 8.04 -25.11
CA GLN A 120 30.01 8.02 -24.47
C GLN A 120 29.02 7.08 -25.19
N GLU A 121 29.08 7.01 -26.52
CA GLU A 121 28.29 6.04 -27.31
C GLU A 121 28.69 4.59 -27.04
N GLU A 122 29.98 4.32 -26.81
CA GLU A 122 30.47 2.99 -26.45
C GLU A 122 30.03 2.60 -25.03
N GLU A 123 30.09 3.55 -24.08
CA GLU A 123 29.57 3.36 -22.72
C GLU A 123 28.06 3.07 -22.72
N ALA A 124 27.27 3.80 -23.52
CA ALA A 124 25.83 3.58 -23.67
C ALA A 124 25.51 2.18 -24.24
N ARG A 125 26.19 1.77 -25.32
CA ARG A 125 26.05 0.43 -25.91
C ARG A 125 26.39 -0.68 -24.92
N ASN A 126 27.41 -0.47 -24.10
CA ASN A 126 27.79 -1.44 -23.08
C ASN A 126 26.74 -1.55 -21.96
N CYS A 127 26.14 -0.43 -21.54
CA CYS A 127 25.04 -0.43 -20.57
C CYS A 127 23.79 -1.19 -21.08
N GLU A 128 23.43 -1.02 -22.35
CA GLU A 128 22.31 -1.73 -22.98
C GLU A 128 22.55 -3.24 -23.09
N THR A 129 23.82 -3.63 -23.32
CA THR A 129 24.22 -5.05 -23.33
C THR A 129 24.07 -5.68 -21.94
N LEU A 130 24.43 -4.94 -20.87
CA LEU A 130 24.29 -5.42 -19.50
C LEU A 130 22.82 -5.52 -19.04
N SER A 131 21.93 -4.65 -19.51
CA SER A 131 20.49 -4.77 -19.21
C SER A 131 19.88 -6.01 -19.85
N ASN A 132 20.31 -6.38 -21.05
CA ASN A 132 19.79 -7.56 -21.75
C ASN A 132 20.24 -8.88 -21.09
N ILE A 133 21.45 -8.93 -20.52
CA ILE A 133 21.95 -10.12 -19.80
C ILE A 133 21.18 -10.36 -18.50
N TYR A 134 20.71 -9.30 -17.83
CA TYR A 134 20.01 -9.44 -16.54
C TYR A 134 18.58 -10.00 -16.66
N VAL A 135 17.99 -9.96 -17.86
CA VAL A 135 16.61 -10.43 -18.09
C VAL A 135 16.53 -11.95 -18.33
N GLU A 136 17.63 -12.61 -18.72
CA GLU A 136 17.61 -14.06 -19.04
C GLU A 136 17.80 -15.02 -17.85
N GLU A 137 18.16 -14.54 -16.64
CA GLU A 137 18.50 -15.42 -15.51
C GLU A 137 17.36 -15.72 -14.49
N GLU A 138 16.14 -15.20 -14.65
CA GLU A 138 15.05 -15.30 -13.65
C GLU A 138 13.83 -16.15 -14.04
N GLU A 139 14.01 -17.29 -14.71
CA GLU A 139 12.97 -18.32 -14.82
C GLU A 139 13.24 -19.48 -13.82
N PRO A 140 12.74 -19.42 -12.56
CA PRO A 140 12.89 -20.50 -11.61
C PRO A 140 12.02 -21.69 -12.03
N SER A 141 12.70 -22.73 -12.52
CA SER A 141 12.10 -24.03 -12.81
C SER A 141 11.23 -24.56 -11.65
N PRO A 142 10.04 -25.14 -11.94
CA PRO A 142 9.09 -25.54 -10.90
C PRO A 142 9.59 -26.76 -10.11
N SER A 143 9.95 -26.51 -8.84
CA SER A 143 10.35 -27.53 -7.87
C SER A 143 9.18 -28.45 -7.49
N THR A 144 9.36 -29.75 -7.71
CA THR A 144 8.47 -30.82 -7.29
C THR A 144 8.45 -30.97 -5.77
N ARG A 145 7.28 -30.70 -5.18
CA ARG A 145 6.98 -30.75 -3.75
C ARG A 145 6.80 -32.18 -3.25
N ASP A 146 7.82 -32.74 -2.59
CA ASP A 146 7.72 -34.02 -1.90
C ASP A 146 7.23 -33.89 -0.44
N LYS A 147 6.32 -34.78 -0.06
CA LYS A 147 5.65 -34.85 1.25
C LYS A 147 6.43 -35.78 2.18
N ASN A 148 6.81 -35.36 3.41
CA ASN A 148 7.06 -36.34 4.47
C ASN A 148 6.89 -35.86 5.93
N LYS A 149 5.79 -36.35 6.52
CA LYS A 149 5.58 -37.01 7.84
C LYS A 149 6.16 -36.45 9.16
N ASN A 150 5.19 -36.09 10.00
CA ASN A 150 5.09 -36.00 11.46
C ASN A 150 5.97 -36.93 12.34
N LYS A 151 6.42 -36.40 13.49
CA LYS A 151 6.77 -37.16 14.71
C LYS A 151 6.49 -36.31 15.98
N PRO A 152 5.76 -36.81 16.99
CA PRO A 152 5.58 -36.08 18.26
C PRO A 152 6.53 -36.59 19.37
N LEU A 153 6.98 -35.68 20.24
CA LEU A 153 7.80 -35.97 21.41
C LEU A 153 7.12 -35.41 22.67
N THR A 154 6.74 -36.29 23.59
CA THR A 154 6.16 -35.99 24.91
C THR A 154 7.25 -35.78 25.96
N LYS A 155 7.06 -34.88 26.93
CA LYS A 155 7.70 -34.94 28.25
C LYS A 155 6.97 -34.09 29.30
N ASP A 156 6.51 -34.78 30.35
CA ASP A 156 5.96 -34.26 31.60
C ASP A 156 7.03 -33.66 32.51
N LYS A 157 6.68 -32.61 33.29
CA LYS A 157 7.38 -32.25 34.53
C LYS A 157 6.42 -31.70 35.59
N SER A 158 6.60 -32.22 36.80
CA SER A 158 5.86 -32.04 38.04
C SER A 158 6.20 -30.76 38.83
N LEU A 159 5.26 -30.32 39.66
CA LEU A 159 5.32 -29.20 40.62
C LEU A 159 5.70 -29.67 42.05
N PRO A 160 6.35 -28.84 42.89
CA PRO A 160 6.48 -29.10 44.32
C PRO A 160 5.56 -28.24 45.21
N LYS A 161 5.40 -28.74 46.44
CA LYS A 161 4.39 -28.44 47.47
C LYS A 161 4.71 -27.23 48.35
N SER A 162 3.66 -26.68 48.95
CA SER A 162 3.58 -25.58 49.92
C SER A 162 4.04 -25.94 51.33
N ASP A 163 4.72 -25.01 52.01
CA ASP A 163 4.96 -25.06 53.46
C ASP A 163 4.12 -24.05 54.23
N ARG A 164 3.66 -24.51 55.40
CA ARG A 164 2.67 -23.94 56.32
C ARG A 164 3.39 -23.23 57.46
N PHE A 165 3.10 -21.94 57.70
CA PHE A 165 3.53 -21.22 58.91
C PHE A 165 2.36 -20.63 59.70
N GLN A 166 2.46 -20.75 61.02
CA GLN A 166 1.49 -20.44 62.08
C GLN A 166 1.53 -18.95 62.48
N PRO A 167 0.44 -18.35 62.98
CA PRO A 167 0.44 -16.97 63.46
C PRO A 167 0.50 -16.89 64.99
N THR A 168 1.37 -16.04 65.55
CA THR A 168 1.08 -15.37 66.83
C THR A 168 1.73 -13.99 66.85
N LYS A 169 0.93 -12.95 67.15
CA LYS A 169 1.15 -11.93 68.19
C LYS A 169 0.12 -10.81 68.02
N SER A 170 -0.51 -10.47 69.12
CA SER A 170 -1.59 -9.50 69.27
C SER A 170 -1.15 -8.05 68.98
N LEU A 171 -2.03 -7.30 68.33
CA LEU A 171 -1.90 -5.87 68.04
C LEU A 171 -2.20 -5.00 69.28
N PRO A 172 -1.55 -3.84 69.45
CA PRO A 172 -1.85 -2.89 70.50
C PRO A 172 -3.04 -2.00 70.12
N SER A 173 -3.89 -1.71 71.11
CA SER A 173 -5.04 -0.80 71.02
C SER A 173 -4.57 0.63 70.72
N PHE A 174 -5.13 1.25 69.68
CA PHE A 174 -4.84 2.63 69.28
C PHE A 174 -6.04 3.51 69.64
N GLU A 175 -5.87 4.43 70.57
CA GLU A 175 -6.86 5.45 70.93
C GLU A 175 -6.84 6.58 69.87
N PHE A 176 -8.01 6.98 69.41
CA PHE A 176 -8.21 8.02 68.39
C PHE A 176 -8.47 9.36 69.08
N ASP A 177 -7.61 10.35 68.85
CA ASP A 177 -7.93 11.75 69.11
C ASP A 177 -8.35 12.44 67.80
N ASP A 178 -9.47 13.15 67.87
CA ASP A 178 -10.13 13.93 66.83
C ASP A 178 -9.30 15.16 66.42
N GLU A 179 -8.63 15.16 65.26
CA GLU A 179 -8.43 16.35 64.44
C GLU A 179 -8.31 16.02 62.94
N ASN A 180 -9.14 16.70 62.15
CA ASN A 180 -9.50 16.40 60.76
C ASN A 180 -8.45 16.92 59.76
N GLN A 181 -7.22 16.39 59.78
CA GLN A 181 -6.25 16.57 58.69
C GLN A 181 -6.19 15.32 57.80
N PRO A 182 -6.08 15.45 56.46
CA PRO A 182 -5.85 14.30 55.60
C PRO A 182 -4.50 13.68 55.97
N ILE A 183 -4.56 12.54 56.65
CA ILE A 183 -3.38 11.79 57.10
C ILE A 183 -2.63 11.36 55.84
N LEU A 184 -1.55 12.08 55.52
CA LEU A 184 -0.64 11.72 54.45
C LEU A 184 0.20 10.54 54.95
N LEU A 185 -0.38 9.34 54.86
CA LEU A 185 0.27 8.10 55.26
C LEU A 185 1.57 7.93 54.47
N ASP A 186 2.66 7.62 55.17
CA ASP A 186 3.88 7.18 54.51
C ASP A 186 3.58 5.96 53.63
N ARG A 187 4.20 5.91 52.46
CA ARG A 187 3.93 4.88 51.45
C ARG A 187 4.19 3.48 51.97
N ASN A 188 5.03 3.34 53.00
CA ASN A 188 5.31 2.06 53.65
C ASN A 188 4.21 1.66 54.64
N THR A 189 3.64 2.62 55.39
CA THR A 189 2.54 2.34 56.31
C THR A 189 1.25 2.03 55.55
N GLU A 190 0.99 2.75 54.46
CA GLU A 190 -0.12 2.45 53.54
C GLU A 190 -0.04 1.00 53.01
N LYS A 191 1.16 0.57 52.55
CA LYS A 191 1.37 -0.81 52.08
C LYS A 191 1.12 -1.85 53.17
N ALA A 192 1.55 -1.57 54.40
CA ALA A 192 1.33 -2.46 55.54
C ALA A 192 -0.16 -2.61 55.86
N ILE A 193 -0.89 -1.49 55.93
CA ILE A 193 -2.34 -1.45 56.16
C ILE A 193 -3.08 -2.22 55.06
N ILE A 194 -2.79 -1.95 53.78
CA ILE A 194 -3.42 -2.67 52.67
C ILE A 194 -3.11 -4.17 52.75
N SER A 195 -1.88 -4.56 53.10
CA SER A 195 -1.52 -5.98 53.22
C SER A 195 -2.29 -6.69 54.34
N GLU A 196 -2.56 -5.99 55.43
CA GLU A 196 -3.28 -6.53 56.58
C GLU A 196 -4.77 -6.64 56.30
N VAL A 197 -5.37 -5.61 55.69
CA VAL A 197 -6.77 -5.64 55.22
C VAL A 197 -7.00 -6.78 54.24
N LEU A 198 -6.07 -7.01 53.30
CA LEU A 198 -6.17 -8.11 52.33
C LEU A 198 -6.05 -9.49 52.99
N LYS A 199 -5.21 -9.65 54.02
CA LYS A 199 -5.14 -10.89 54.81
C LYS A 199 -6.44 -11.17 55.57
N GLN A 200 -7.01 -10.14 56.19
CA GLN A 200 -8.25 -10.28 56.98
C GLN A 200 -9.47 -10.60 56.10
N THR A 201 -9.52 -10.03 54.90
CA THR A 201 -10.62 -10.25 53.94
C THR A 201 -10.43 -11.52 53.09
N GLY A 202 -9.28 -12.19 53.19
CA GLY A 202 -8.94 -13.34 52.33
C GLY A 202 -8.74 -12.96 50.85
N ALA A 203 -8.68 -11.67 50.53
CA ALA A 203 -8.50 -11.18 49.17
C ALA A 203 -7.01 -11.28 48.78
N VAL A 204 -6.72 -12.07 47.75
CA VAL A 204 -5.37 -12.15 47.18
C VAL A 204 -5.14 -10.93 46.29
N ARG A 205 -3.97 -10.28 46.39
CA ARG A 205 -3.56 -9.26 45.41
C ARG A 205 -3.51 -9.91 44.02
N VAL A 206 -4.50 -9.61 43.19
CA VAL A 206 -4.40 -9.90 41.76
C VAL A 206 -3.39 -8.91 41.21
N ASN A 207 -2.20 -9.39 40.86
CA ASN A 207 -1.24 -8.60 40.09
C ASN A 207 -1.82 -8.40 38.69
N CYS A 208 -2.74 -7.44 38.56
CA CYS A 208 -3.18 -6.95 37.28
C CYS A 208 -1.99 -6.21 36.66
N PRO A 209 -1.42 -6.69 35.55
CA PRO A 209 -0.42 -5.92 34.83
C PRO A 209 -1.04 -4.57 34.39
N PRO A 210 -0.22 -3.54 34.18
CA PRO A 210 -0.71 -2.27 33.66
C PRO A 210 -1.46 -2.48 32.33
N PRO A 211 -2.47 -1.65 32.03
CA PRO A 211 -3.29 -1.79 30.82
C PRO A 211 -2.39 -1.88 29.58
N GLY A 212 -2.65 -2.88 28.73
CA GLY A 212 -1.86 -3.19 27.54
C GLY A 212 -0.75 -4.25 27.73
N LYS A 213 -0.50 -4.74 28.96
CA LYS A 213 0.42 -5.87 29.18
C LYS A 213 -0.36 -7.12 29.56
N ALA A 214 0.01 -8.25 28.97
CA ALA A 214 -0.61 -9.53 29.31
C ALA A 214 -0.17 -10.00 30.71
N PRO A 215 -1.05 -10.63 31.51
CA PRO A 215 -0.76 -11.04 32.89
C PRO A 215 0.32 -12.13 33.00
N PHE A 216 0.67 -12.78 31.90
CA PHE A 216 1.77 -13.73 31.85
C PHE A 216 2.52 -13.67 30.53
N LYS A 217 3.79 -14.11 30.55
CA LYS A 217 4.60 -14.34 29.35
C LYS A 217 4.00 -15.53 28.59
N TYR A 218 3.13 -15.25 27.63
CA TYR A 218 2.67 -16.26 26.68
C TYR A 218 3.80 -16.64 25.74
N ASP A 219 3.85 -17.93 25.36
CA ASP A 219 4.67 -18.38 24.24
C ASP A 219 4.20 -17.63 22.96
N PRO A 220 5.08 -16.86 22.30
CA PRO A 220 4.71 -16.05 21.15
C PRO A 220 4.14 -16.88 20.00
N VAL A 221 4.58 -18.14 19.85
CA VAL A 221 4.12 -19.03 18.79
C VAL A 221 2.67 -19.44 19.04
N LYS A 222 2.34 -19.84 20.27
CA LYS A 222 0.97 -20.20 20.65
C LYS A 222 0.03 -19.00 20.59
N ARG A 223 0.51 -17.81 20.99
CA ARG A 223 -0.27 -16.57 20.91
C ARG A 223 -0.58 -16.20 19.46
N ASN A 224 0.41 -16.29 18.56
CA ASN A 224 0.20 -16.05 17.13
C ASN A 224 -0.75 -17.08 16.52
N ALA A 225 -0.67 -18.35 16.92
CA ALA A 225 -1.62 -19.38 16.47
C ALA A 225 -3.05 -19.05 16.90
N GLN A 226 -3.24 -18.65 18.17
CA GLN A 226 -4.54 -18.22 18.71
C GLN A 226 -5.09 -16.99 17.98
N TYR A 227 -4.24 -15.97 17.72
CA TYR A 227 -4.66 -14.81 16.95
C TYR A 227 -5.03 -15.18 15.52
N ARG A 228 -4.27 -16.06 14.87
CA ARG A 228 -4.60 -16.53 13.53
C ARG A 228 -5.93 -17.28 13.48
N GLU A 229 -6.21 -18.14 14.45
CA GLU A 229 -7.50 -18.83 14.54
C GLU A 229 -8.65 -17.87 14.85
N ALA A 230 -8.42 -16.92 15.75
CA ALA A 230 -9.40 -15.88 16.07
C ALA A 230 -9.68 -14.97 14.87
N TRP A 231 -8.66 -14.54 14.12
CA TRP A 231 -8.80 -13.74 12.89
C TRP A 231 -9.43 -14.52 11.75
N LYS A 232 -9.23 -15.84 11.66
CA LYS A 232 -9.99 -16.67 10.70
C LYS A 232 -11.47 -16.74 11.07
N LYS A 233 -11.79 -16.87 12.36
CA LYS A 233 -13.17 -16.96 12.85
C LYS A 233 -13.89 -15.60 12.77
N TYR A 234 -13.17 -14.54 13.10
CA TYR A 234 -13.61 -13.14 13.13
C TYR A 234 -12.56 -12.31 12.36
N PRO A 235 -12.58 -12.36 11.02
CA PRO A 235 -11.72 -11.48 10.25
C PRO A 235 -12.11 -10.04 10.56
N ALA A 236 -11.17 -9.14 10.30
CA ALA A 236 -11.38 -7.74 10.60
C ALA A 236 -12.74 -7.30 10.01
N PRO A 237 -13.55 -6.54 10.77
CA PRO A 237 -14.75 -5.91 10.21
C PRO A 237 -14.31 -5.16 8.94
N GLY A 238 -14.77 -5.65 7.78
CA GLY A 238 -14.31 -5.20 6.45
C GLY A 238 -13.79 -6.28 5.50
N GLU A 239 -13.26 -7.40 5.98
CA GLU A 239 -12.62 -8.42 5.13
C GLU A 239 -13.60 -9.48 4.59
N LYS A 240 -14.75 -9.65 5.24
CA LYS A 240 -15.61 -10.84 5.06
C LYS A 240 -16.64 -10.74 3.93
N ARG A 241 -16.97 -9.54 3.47
CA ARG A 241 -17.97 -9.33 2.42
C ARG A 241 -17.53 -8.14 1.56
N ARG A 242 -17.25 -8.43 0.28
CA ARG A 242 -17.13 -7.43 -0.80
C ARG A 242 -15.85 -6.57 -0.80
N ALA A 243 -14.69 -7.17 -0.51
CA ALA A 243 -13.40 -6.48 -0.67
C ALA A 243 -13.21 -5.92 -2.09
N SER A 244 -13.56 -6.68 -3.13
CA SER A 244 -13.54 -6.24 -4.53
C SER A 244 -14.45 -5.04 -4.79
N LEU A 245 -15.69 -5.04 -4.27
CA LEU A 245 -16.61 -3.91 -4.36
C LEU A 245 -16.03 -2.67 -3.68
N ARG A 246 -15.42 -2.81 -2.50
CA ARG A 246 -14.77 -1.68 -1.81
C ARG A 246 -13.63 -1.09 -2.62
N TRP A 247 -12.80 -1.95 -3.22
CA TRP A 247 -11.73 -1.48 -4.10
C TRP A 247 -12.28 -0.76 -5.33
N LYS A 248 -13.33 -1.30 -5.98
CA LYS A 248 -13.99 -0.68 -7.14
C LYS A 248 -14.63 0.67 -6.77
N ILE A 249 -15.34 0.73 -5.63
CA ILE A 249 -15.90 2.00 -5.12
C ILE A 249 -14.79 3.00 -4.79
N ARG A 250 -13.70 2.58 -4.13
CA ARG A 250 -12.58 3.46 -3.80
C ARG A 250 -11.91 4.00 -5.07
N ASP A 251 -11.75 3.17 -6.09
CA ASP A 251 -11.20 3.58 -7.39
C ASP A 251 -12.08 4.64 -8.05
N ILE A 252 -13.39 4.40 -8.12
CA ILE A 252 -14.38 5.37 -8.62
C ILE A 252 -14.33 6.68 -7.82
N MET A 253 -14.30 6.60 -6.49
CA MET A 253 -14.20 7.78 -5.63
C MET A 253 -12.90 8.54 -5.86
N THR A 254 -11.78 7.84 -6.02
CA THR A 254 -10.47 8.47 -6.29
C THR A 254 -10.49 9.20 -7.62
N LYS A 255 -11.07 8.60 -8.67
CA LYS A 255 -11.24 9.22 -9.99
C LYS A 255 -12.08 10.51 -9.94
N ARG A 256 -13.03 10.60 -9.00
CA ARG A 256 -13.92 11.76 -8.81
C ARG A 256 -13.40 12.81 -7.86
N ASP A 257 -12.62 12.40 -6.85
CA ASP A 257 -11.98 13.28 -5.88
C ASP A 257 -10.69 13.90 -6.44
N ILE A 258 -10.21 13.46 -7.61
CA ILE A 258 -9.38 14.34 -8.44
C ILE A 258 -10.29 15.50 -8.80
N PRO A 259 -10.12 16.71 -8.22
CA PRO A 259 -10.86 17.84 -8.72
C PRO A 259 -10.57 17.84 -10.21
N HIS A 260 -11.60 17.67 -11.05
CA HIS A 260 -11.47 18.01 -12.45
C HIS A 260 -10.82 19.38 -12.41
N LEU A 261 -9.54 19.44 -12.76
CA LEU A 261 -8.83 20.68 -12.94
C LEU A 261 -9.57 21.25 -14.13
N ARG A 262 -10.69 21.91 -13.86
CA ARG A 262 -11.30 22.86 -14.74
C ARG A 262 -10.14 23.81 -14.91
N LEU A 263 -9.47 23.67 -16.05
CA LEU A 263 -8.52 24.64 -16.56
C LEU A 263 -9.36 25.90 -16.69
N VAL A 264 -9.51 26.63 -15.59
CA VAL A 264 -10.09 27.96 -15.60
C VAL A 264 -9.11 28.74 -16.44
N PRO A 265 -9.52 29.28 -17.61
CA PRO A 265 -8.64 30.06 -18.44
C PRO A 265 -8.06 31.17 -17.57
N ASN A 266 -6.73 31.19 -17.53
CA ASN A 266 -5.84 31.94 -16.67
C ASN A 266 -6.34 33.35 -16.34
N VAL A 267 -7.15 33.51 -15.29
CA VAL A 267 -7.45 34.81 -14.67
C VAL A 267 -6.62 34.94 -13.41
N GLY A 268 -5.38 35.39 -13.60
CA GLY A 268 -4.56 36.12 -12.65
C GLY A 268 -4.54 35.59 -11.21
N PHE A 269 -3.74 34.56 -10.96
CA PHE A 269 -3.30 34.25 -9.60
C PHE A 269 -2.51 35.44 -9.05
N LYS A 270 -3.14 36.23 -8.16
CA LYS A 270 -2.41 37.16 -7.30
C LYS A 270 -1.51 36.34 -6.39
N GLN A 271 -0.20 36.57 -6.49
CA GLN A 271 0.80 35.98 -5.61
C GLN A 271 0.43 36.25 -4.15
N ARG A 272 0.52 35.23 -3.30
CA ARG A 272 0.33 35.40 -1.85
C ARG A 272 1.47 36.28 -1.31
N PRO A 273 1.23 37.10 -0.27
CA PRO A 273 2.30 37.87 0.35
C PRO A 273 3.29 36.92 1.03
N ASP A 274 4.58 37.17 0.84
CA ASP A 274 5.66 36.47 1.53
C ASP A 274 5.54 36.66 3.04
N TRP A 275 5.56 35.57 3.79
CA TRP A 275 5.53 35.57 5.26
C TRP A 275 6.95 35.67 5.83
N ASN A 276 7.67 36.73 5.46
CA ASN A 276 8.95 37.08 6.08
C ASN A 276 8.81 38.46 6.75
N GLU A 277 8.36 38.46 8.01
CA GLU A 277 8.63 39.51 9.00
C GLU A 277 9.33 38.89 10.21
#